data_AF-A0A510B1D7-F1
#
_entry.id   AF-A0A510B1D7-F1
#
_cell.length_a   1.000
_cell.length_b   1.000
_cell.length_c   1.000
_cell.angle_alpha   90.00
_cell.angle_beta   90.00
_cell.angle_gamma   90.00
#
_symmetry.space_group_name_H-M   'P 1'
#
loop_
_entity.id
_entity.type
_entity.pdbx_description
1 polymer ?
#
loop_
_entity_poly.entity_id
_entity_poly.type
_entity_poly.pdbx_seq_one_letter_code
_entity_poly.pdbx_strand_id
1 'polypeptide(L)'
;RLYVHPDSPNTGAHWMRQEVSFGKLKLTNNKGASNNVTQMIVLQSLHKYQPRLHIVEVNDGEPEAACNTSNTHVFTFQETQS
;
A
#
# COMPACT_ATOMS: atom_id res chain seq x y z
N ARG A 1 7.37 4.89 -1.45
CA ARG A 1 6.13 5.56 -1.00
C ARG A 1 5.03 4.52 -0.90
N LEU A 2 4.19 4.57 0.12
CA LEU A 2 3.14 3.57 0.33
C LEU A 2 1.79 4.12 -0.15
N TYR A 3 0.94 3.21 -0.64
CA TYR A 3 -0.48 3.48 -0.84
C TYR A 3 -1.23 2.63 0.18
N VAL A 4 -2.09 3.28 0.98
CA VAL A 4 -2.94 2.61 1.97
C VAL A 4 -4.33 2.49 1.36
N HIS A 5 -4.93 1.31 1.45
CA HIS A 5 -6.28 1.11 0.96
C HIS A 5 -7.24 2.06 1.73
N PRO A 6 -8.19 2.74 1.07
CA PRO A 6 -9.06 3.72 1.72
C PRO A 6 -9.95 3.14 2.83
N ASP A 7 -10.21 1.84 2.77
CA ASP A 7 -10.99 1.13 3.79
C ASP A 7 -10.15 0.67 5.00
N SER A 8 -8.84 0.91 5.00
CA SER A 8 -7.96 0.60 6.14
C SER A 8 -8.02 1.68 7.23
N PRO A 9 -7.87 1.29 8.51
CA PRO A 9 -7.83 -0.09 9.00
C PRO A 9 -9.24 -0.72 9.01
N ASN A 10 -9.31 -2.04 8.81
CA ASN A 10 -10.57 -2.77 8.90
C ASN A 10 -10.38 -4.18 9.45
N THR A 11 -11.48 -4.79 9.87
CA THR A 11 -11.52 -6.17 10.37
C THR A 11 -11.14 -7.19 9.29
N GLY A 12 -10.56 -8.32 9.68
CA GLY A 12 -10.30 -9.42 8.75
C GLY A 12 -11.56 -9.91 8.03
N ALA A 13 -12.72 -9.91 8.71
CA ALA A 13 -14.00 -10.28 8.11
C ALA A 13 -14.47 -9.30 7.02
N HIS A 14 -14.11 -8.02 7.09
CA HIS A 14 -14.35 -7.07 6.01
C HIS A 14 -13.52 -7.44 4.77
N TRP A 15 -12.22 -7.67 4.95
CA TRP A 15 -11.30 -7.99 3.84
C TRP A 15 -11.60 -9.33 3.17
N MET A 16 -12.02 -10.34 3.93
CA MET A 16 -12.35 -11.66 3.39
C MET A 16 -13.72 -11.73 2.70
N ARG A 17 -14.57 -10.69 2.83
CA ARG A 17 -15.95 -10.72 2.31
C ARG A 17 -16.02 -10.64 0.79
N GLN A 18 -15.08 -9.94 0.16
CA GLN A 18 -15.06 -9.67 -1.28
C GLN A 18 -13.65 -9.36 -1.76
N GLU A 19 -13.48 -9.20 -3.07
CA GLU A 19 -12.20 -8.82 -3.66
C GLU A 19 -11.70 -7.47 -3.12
N VAL A 20 -10.40 -7.39 -2.84
CA VAL A 20 -9.72 -6.17 -2.41
C VAL A 20 -9.03 -5.54 -3.62
N SER A 21 -9.51 -4.36 -4.04
CA SER A 21 -9.02 -3.70 -5.27
C SER A 21 -8.24 -2.43 -4.98
N PHE A 22 -7.03 -2.34 -5.56
CA PHE A 22 -6.19 -1.15 -5.54
C PHE A 22 -6.39 -0.26 -6.78
N GLY A 23 -7.53 -0.34 -7.49
CA GLY A 23 -7.77 0.37 -8.75
C GLY A 23 -7.73 1.90 -8.68
N LYS A 24 -7.80 2.48 -7.47
CA LYS A 24 -7.64 3.94 -7.24
C LYS A 24 -6.18 4.38 -7.09
N LEU A 25 -5.23 3.45 -6.98
CA LEU A 25 -3.80 3.73 -6.89
C LEU A 25 -3.33 4.37 -8.20
N LYS A 26 -2.58 5.47 -8.09
CA LYS A 26 -2.01 6.17 -9.25
C LYS A 26 -0.49 6.23 -9.18
N LEU A 27 0.13 6.00 -10.32
CA LEU A 27 1.57 6.17 -10.54
C LEU A 27 1.82 7.51 -11.24
N THR A 28 2.92 8.18 -10.93
CA THR A 28 3.33 9.43 -11.60
C THR A 28 4.84 9.49 -11.76
N ASN A 29 5.32 10.11 -12.83
CA ASN A 29 6.74 10.42 -13.02
C ASN A 29 7.10 11.85 -12.58
N ASN A 30 6.11 12.64 -12.17
CA ASN A 30 6.33 13.99 -11.69
C ASN A 30 6.86 13.95 -10.25
N LYS A 31 8.17 14.21 -10.08
CA LYS A 31 8.85 14.25 -8.77
C LYS A 31 8.26 15.32 -7.83
N GLY A 32 7.71 16.40 -8.39
CA GLY A 32 7.05 17.47 -7.66
C GLY A 32 5.63 17.11 -7.21
N ALA A 33 5.00 16.06 -7.75
CA ALA A 33 3.65 15.65 -7.35
C ALA A 33 3.57 15.14 -5.90
N SER A 34 4.71 15.01 -5.22
CA SER A 34 4.80 14.61 -3.84
C SER A 34 4.20 15.58 -2.82
N ASN A 35 3.94 16.82 -3.21
CA ASN A 35 3.31 17.84 -2.38
C ASN A 35 1.77 17.87 -2.46
N ASN A 36 1.14 16.98 -3.24
CA ASN A 36 -0.32 16.95 -3.38
C ASN A 36 -0.98 16.03 -2.34
N VAL A 37 -2.21 16.38 -1.95
CA VAL A 37 -3.09 15.66 -1.01
C VAL A 37 -3.45 14.24 -1.48
N THR A 38 -3.26 13.94 -2.77
CA THR A 38 -3.52 12.64 -3.38
C THR A 38 -2.39 11.64 -3.13
N GLN A 39 -2.71 10.47 -2.58
CA GLN A 39 -1.78 9.35 -2.34
C GLN A 39 -1.29 8.73 -3.67
N MET A 40 -0.40 9.42 -4.39
CA MET A 40 0.22 8.91 -5.63
C MET A 40 1.62 8.37 -5.36
N ILE A 41 1.98 7.26 -6.04
CA ILE A 41 3.33 6.70 -5.98
C ILE A 41 4.15 7.29 -7.14
N VAL A 42 5.25 7.96 -6.79
CA VAL A 42 6.18 8.52 -7.79
C VAL A 42 7.16 7.42 -8.23
N LEU A 43 7.22 7.14 -9.53
CA LEU A 43 8.16 6.21 -10.14
C LEU A 43 9.05 6.94 -11.16
N GLN A 44 10.23 6.38 -11.43
CA GLN A 44 11.12 6.85 -12.49
C GLN A 44 10.85 6.02 -13.75
N SER A 45 10.74 6.69 -14.89
CA SER A 45 10.60 5.99 -16.17
C SER A 45 11.80 5.06 -16.45
N LEU A 46 11.57 4.02 -17.25
CA LEU A 46 12.59 3.07 -17.71
C LEU A 46 13.28 2.26 -16.60
N HIS A 47 12.63 2.10 -15.45
CA HIS A 47 13.08 1.24 -14.36
C HIS A 47 12.08 0.11 -14.15
N LYS A 48 12.60 -1.04 -13.69
CA LYS A 48 11.78 -2.16 -13.27
C LYS A 48 11.31 -1.97 -11.83
N TYR A 49 10.04 -2.26 -11.57
CA TYR A 49 9.42 -2.16 -10.26
C TYR A 49 8.71 -3.46 -9.89
N GLN A 50 8.80 -3.82 -8.62
CA GLN A 50 8.11 -4.95 -8.02
C GLN A 50 7.07 -4.44 -7.03
N PRO A 51 5.76 -4.55 -7.32
CA PRO A 51 4.71 -4.32 -6.34
C PRO A 51 4.83 -5.32 -5.17
N ARG A 52 4.56 -4.83 -3.96
CA ARG A 52 4.52 -5.63 -2.72
C ARG A 52 3.25 -5.31 -1.96
N LEU A 53 2.53 -6.33 -1.53
CA LEU A 53 1.36 -6.20 -0.66
C LEU A 53 1.79 -6.36 0.79
N HIS A 54 1.46 -5.38 1.62
CA HIS A 54 1.74 -5.39 3.05
C HIS A 54 0.42 -5.50 3.81
N ILE A 55 0.33 -6.50 4.68
CA ILE A 55 -0.77 -6.65 5.64
C ILE A 55 -0.17 -6.38 7.02
N VAL A 56 -0.64 -5.33 7.68
CA VAL A 56 -0.17 -4.91 9.00
C VAL A 56 -1.32 -5.03 9.97
N GLU A 57 -1.15 -5.87 10.99
CA GLU A 57 -2.13 -5.98 12.07
C GLU A 57 -1.92 -4.82 13.06
N VAL A 58 -2.99 -4.06 13.28
CA VAL A 58 -3.03 -2.93 14.22
C VAL A 58 -3.83 -3.32 15.45
N ASN A 59 -3.27 -3.03 16.63
CA ASN A 59 -3.94 -3.23 17.92
C ASN A 59 -4.56 -1.91 18.38
N ASP A 60 -5.73 -1.99 19.03
CA ASP A 60 -6.39 -0.82 19.64
C ASP A 60 -5.46 -0.17 20.68
N GLY A 61 -4.98 1.05 20.40
CA GLY A 61 -4.18 1.84 21.33
C GLY A 61 -2.73 2.13 20.89
N GLU A 62 -2.24 1.49 19.84
CA GLU A 62 -0.91 1.81 19.27
C GLU A 62 -1.04 2.88 18.17
N PRO A 63 -0.20 3.94 18.18
CA PRO A 63 -0.22 4.93 17.12
C PRO A 63 0.14 4.28 15.77
N GLU A 64 -0.63 4.60 14.73
CA GLU A 64 -0.52 4.11 13.34
C GLU A 64 0.91 4.23 12.74
N ALA A 65 1.77 5.03 13.38
CA ALA A 65 3.17 5.27 12.99
C ALA A 65 4.16 4.21 13.50
N ALA A 66 3.80 3.38 14.49
CA ALA A 66 4.64 2.29 14.97
C ALA A 66 4.37 1.05 14.12
N CYS A 67 4.97 1.02 12.92
CA CYS A 67 4.99 -0.16 12.06
C CYS A 67 5.86 -1.22 12.76
N ASN A 68 5.29 -1.92 13.73
CA ASN A 68 5.96 -2.97 14.48
C ASN A 68 6.25 -4.09 13.48
N THR A 69 7.53 -4.30 13.18
CA THR A 69 7.99 -5.30 12.18
C THR A 69 7.50 -6.71 12.51
N SER A 70 7.15 -6.98 13.77
CA SER A 70 6.61 -8.25 14.26
C SER A 70 5.23 -8.61 13.70
N ASN A 71 4.39 -7.63 13.34
CA ASN A 71 2.99 -7.85 12.94
C ASN A 71 2.73 -7.54 11.46
N THR A 72 3.79 -7.54 10.65
CA THR A 72 3.72 -7.22 9.23
C THR A 72 3.96 -8.46 8.38
N HIS A 73 2.96 -8.85 7.60
CA HIS A 73 3.08 -9.87 6.57
C HIS A 73 3.27 -9.21 5.21
N VAL A 74 4.26 -9.68 4.43
CA VAL A 74 4.56 -9.11 3.12
C VAL A 74 4.51 -10.17 2.03
N PHE A 75 3.73 -9.88 1.00
CA PHE A 75 3.53 -10.74 -0.17
C PHE A 75 4.10 -10.07 -1.42
N THR A 76 4.75 -10.86 -2.26
CA THR A 76 5.34 -10.42 -3.53
C THR A 76 4.92 -11.40 -4.62
N PHE A 77 4.36 -10.89 -5.71
CA PHE A 77 3.88 -11.68 -6.84
C PHE A 77 4.81 -11.40 -8.03
N GLN A 78 5.61 -12.38 -8.44
CA GLN A 78 6.67 -12.18 -9.46
C GLN A 78 6.08 -11.78 -10.82
N GLU A 79 4.91 -12.28 -11.15
CA GLU A 79 4.14 -11.96 -12.35
C GLU A 79 3.70 -10.50 -12.43
N THR A 80 3.79 -9.75 -11.32
CA THR A 80 3.40 -8.33 -11.27
C THR A 80 4.57 -7.36 -11.47
N GLN A 81 5.78 -7.85 -11.76
CA GLN A 81 6.92 -7.00 -12.07
C GLN A 81 6.70 -6.27 -13.41
N SER A 82 6.95 -4.97 -13.44
CA SER A 82 6.84 -4.12 -14.65
C SER A 82 8.12 -3.35 -14.90
#